data_AF-B5XTH5-F1
#
_entry.id   AF-B5XTH5-F1
#
_cell.length_a   1.000
_cell.length_b   1.000
_cell.length_c   1.000
_cell.angle_alpha   90.00
_cell.angle_beta   90.00
_cell.angle_gamma   90.00
#
_symmetry.space_group_name_H-M   'P 1'
#
loop_
_entity.id
_entity.type
_entity.pdbx_description
1 polymer ?
#
loop_
_entity_poly.entity_id
_entity_poly.type
_entity_poly.pdbx_seq_one_letter_code
_entity_poly.pdbx_strand_id
1 'polypeptide(L)'
;MTPETLSRGPLNPARILVIKLRHHGDMLLITPLIHALKQQYPAASVDVLLYEETRDMLAANPDIHHIYGLDRRWKKQGKRHQLKMQWQLIQTLRQQRYDMVLNLADQWPSAIISKLTGAATRIGFDFPKRRHPVWRYCHTALASTQQHNQLHTVQQNLSILAPLGLPLNDAPARMGYSEADWATSRALLPEEFRENYIVIQPTSRWFFKCWREDRMSALINALSAEGYAVVLTSGPDDREKKMVDTIIAGCPQARLHSLAGQLTLRQLAAVIDHARLFIGVDSVPMHMAAALGTPLVALFGPSKLTFWRPWQAKGEVIWAGDFGPLPDPDDINTNTEERYLDLIPTDAVIAAAKKVLA
;
A
#
# COMPACT_ATOMS: atom_id res chain seq x y z
N MET A 1 32.70 -11.32 4.97
CA MET A 1 32.18 -12.54 4.34
C MET A 1 31.36 -12.12 3.13
N THR A 2 31.85 -12.44 1.95
CA THR A 2 31.18 -12.22 0.67
C THR A 2 29.82 -12.96 0.65
N PRO A 3 28.77 -12.40 0.02
CA PRO A 3 27.54 -13.15 -0.20
C PRO A 3 27.88 -14.29 -1.16
N GLU A 4 27.68 -15.53 -0.73
CA GLU A 4 27.76 -16.69 -1.62
C GLU A 4 26.66 -16.55 -2.68
N THR A 5 27.03 -16.06 -3.85
CA THR A 5 26.23 -16.16 -5.08
C THR A 5 25.90 -17.63 -5.31
N LEU A 6 24.62 -17.96 -5.40
CA LEU A 6 24.15 -19.31 -5.67
C LEU A 6 24.73 -19.77 -7.03
N SER A 7 25.77 -20.61 -6.98
CA SER A 7 26.28 -21.35 -8.14
C SER A 7 25.36 -22.52 -8.44
N ARG A 8 24.22 -22.23 -9.09
CA ARG A 8 23.37 -23.21 -9.77
C ARG A 8 23.03 -22.63 -11.13
N GLY A 9 22.93 -23.48 -12.16
CA GLY A 9 22.64 -23.07 -13.54
C GLY A 9 21.40 -22.17 -13.67
N PRO A 10 21.10 -21.64 -14.87
CA PRO A 10 20.04 -20.64 -15.05
C PRO A 10 18.74 -21.10 -14.40
N LEU A 11 18.31 -20.39 -13.36
CA LEU A 11 17.06 -20.65 -12.65
C LEU A 11 15.92 -20.35 -13.62
N ASN A 12 15.05 -21.33 -13.86
CA ASN A 12 13.82 -21.14 -14.62
C ASN A 12 12.63 -21.67 -13.80
N PRO A 13 12.23 -20.97 -12.72
CA PRO A 13 11.17 -21.41 -11.84
C PRO A 13 9.82 -21.40 -12.59
N ALA A 14 9.06 -22.49 -12.48
CA ALA A 14 7.68 -22.54 -12.99
C ALA A 14 6.69 -22.01 -11.95
N ARG A 15 7.00 -22.15 -10.65
CA ARG A 15 6.14 -21.75 -9.53
C ARG A 15 6.92 -20.90 -8.52
N ILE A 16 6.47 -19.67 -8.29
CA ILE A 16 7.09 -18.72 -7.36
C ILE A 16 6.06 -18.31 -6.30
N LEU A 17 6.46 -18.35 -5.02
CA LEU A 17 5.66 -17.80 -3.92
C LEU A 17 6.30 -16.54 -3.37
N VAL A 18 5.56 -15.43 -3.33
CA VAL A 18 5.96 -14.20 -2.65
C VAL A 18 5.22 -14.09 -1.31
N ILE A 19 5.94 -13.91 -0.21
CA ILE A 19 5.35 -13.78 1.13
C ILE A 19 5.52 -12.35 1.62
N LYS A 20 4.40 -11.64 1.88
CA LYS A 20 4.37 -10.31 2.49
C LYS A 20 3.24 -10.23 3.52
N LEU A 21 3.60 -10.15 4.79
CA LEU A 21 2.65 -10.09 5.91
C LEU A 21 2.69 -8.71 6.56
N ARG A 22 2.04 -7.72 5.94
CA ARG A 22 2.06 -6.31 6.36
C ARG A 22 0.67 -5.65 6.20
N HIS A 23 0.58 -4.33 6.33
CA HIS A 23 -0.67 -3.58 6.23
C HIS A 23 -1.06 -3.34 4.78
N HIS A 24 -2.26 -2.80 4.54
CA HIS A 24 -2.82 -2.59 3.20
C HIS A 24 -1.88 -1.81 2.26
N GLY A 25 -1.33 -0.68 2.71
CA GLY A 25 -0.45 0.17 1.90
C GLY A 25 0.82 -0.55 1.43
N ASP A 26 1.39 -1.42 2.27
CA ASP A 26 2.57 -2.22 1.91
C ASP A 26 2.34 -3.18 0.74
N MET A 27 1.09 -3.62 0.53
CA MET A 27 0.78 -4.64 -0.48
C MET A 27 0.88 -4.09 -1.90
N LEU A 28 0.47 -2.84 -2.14
CA LEU A 28 0.64 -2.24 -3.47
C LEU A 28 2.12 -2.10 -3.83
N LEU A 29 2.98 -1.87 -2.83
CA LEU A 29 4.42 -1.66 -3.02
C LEU A 29 5.20 -2.95 -3.32
N ILE A 30 4.54 -4.12 -3.31
CA ILE A 30 5.15 -5.37 -3.81
C ILE A 30 4.79 -5.67 -5.27
N THR A 31 3.86 -4.93 -5.87
CA THR A 31 3.46 -5.18 -7.26
C THR A 31 4.58 -4.94 -8.28
N PRO A 32 5.52 -3.99 -8.10
CA PRO A 32 6.68 -3.89 -9.00
C PRO A 32 7.58 -5.13 -8.97
N LEU A 33 7.74 -5.76 -7.80
CA LEU A 33 8.49 -7.01 -7.66
C LEU A 33 7.79 -8.15 -8.40
N ILE A 34 6.47 -8.28 -8.23
CA ILE A 34 5.68 -9.31 -8.92
C ILE A 34 5.79 -9.12 -10.43
N HIS A 35 5.68 -7.88 -10.90
CA HIS A 35 5.84 -7.55 -12.31
C HIS A 35 7.24 -7.90 -12.83
N ALA A 36 8.29 -7.54 -12.10
CA ALA A 36 9.67 -7.87 -12.47
C ALA A 36 9.89 -9.39 -12.58
N LEU A 37 9.28 -10.18 -11.69
CA LEU A 37 9.31 -11.65 -11.78
C LEU A 37 8.61 -12.16 -13.03
N LYS A 38 7.46 -11.59 -13.41
CA LYS A 38 6.75 -11.96 -14.63
C LYS A 38 7.51 -11.57 -15.90
N GLN A 39 8.20 -10.43 -15.91
CA GLN A 39 9.06 -10.04 -17.03
C GLN A 39 10.25 -11.00 -17.18
N GLN A 40 10.88 -11.36 -16.07
CA GLN A 40 12.03 -12.26 -16.08
C GLN A 40 11.65 -13.72 -16.37
N TYR A 41 10.48 -14.16 -15.86
CA TYR A 41 9.97 -15.51 -16.00
C TYR A 41 8.52 -15.50 -16.53
N PRO A 42 8.30 -15.23 -17.83
CA PRO A 42 6.96 -15.05 -18.40
C PRO A 42 6.03 -16.26 -18.21
N ALA A 43 6.58 -17.47 -18.23
CA ALA A 43 5.83 -18.71 -18.04
C ALA A 43 5.59 -19.06 -16.56
N ALA A 44 6.25 -18.38 -15.61
CA ALA A 44 6.09 -18.69 -14.19
C ALA A 44 4.73 -18.25 -13.67
N SER A 45 4.12 -19.08 -12.82
CA SER A 45 2.98 -18.69 -12.00
C SER A 45 3.51 -18.08 -10.70
N VAL A 46 3.07 -16.85 -10.39
CA VAL A 46 3.45 -16.14 -9.17
C VAL A 46 2.26 -16.10 -8.21
N ASP A 47 2.41 -16.78 -7.08
CA ASP A 47 1.41 -16.78 -6.01
C ASP A 47 1.86 -15.87 -4.86
N VAL A 48 0.90 -15.32 -4.11
CA VAL A 48 1.17 -14.42 -2.98
C VAL A 48 0.56 -14.95 -1.70
N LEU A 49 1.34 -14.97 -0.62
CA LEU A 49 0.86 -15.19 0.75
C LEU A 49 0.84 -13.87 1.52
N LEU A 50 -0.35 -13.49 1.97
CA LEU A 50 -0.62 -12.23 2.68
C LEU A 50 -1.57 -12.42 3.87
N TYR A 51 -1.88 -11.35 4.61
CA TYR A 51 -2.96 -11.37 5.59
C TYR A 51 -4.30 -11.22 4.89
N GLU A 52 -5.30 -12.03 5.25
CA GLU A 52 -6.59 -12.07 4.52
C GLU A 52 -7.23 -10.68 4.37
N GLU A 53 -7.12 -9.80 5.38
CA GLU A 53 -7.64 -8.43 5.31
C GLU A 53 -7.05 -7.59 4.16
N THR A 54 -5.82 -7.88 3.70
CA THR A 54 -5.16 -7.10 2.65
C THR A 54 -5.32 -7.66 1.24
N ARG A 55 -6.09 -8.76 1.07
CA ARG A 55 -6.32 -9.45 -0.22
C ARG A 55 -6.75 -8.49 -1.32
N ASP A 56 -7.69 -7.60 -1.01
CA ASP A 56 -8.32 -6.71 -1.99
C ASP A 56 -7.35 -5.73 -2.64
N MET A 57 -6.19 -5.47 -2.03
CA MET A 57 -5.13 -4.65 -2.62
C MET A 57 -4.50 -5.29 -3.86
N LEU A 58 -4.56 -6.61 -3.98
CA LEU A 58 -3.87 -7.37 -5.02
C LEU A 58 -4.81 -8.23 -5.87
N ALA A 59 -6.09 -8.35 -5.49
CA ALA A 59 -7.03 -9.30 -6.07
C ALA A 59 -7.20 -9.18 -7.59
N ALA A 60 -7.08 -7.98 -8.14
CA ALA A 60 -7.24 -7.71 -9.57
C ALA A 60 -5.90 -7.50 -10.31
N ASN A 61 -4.78 -7.92 -9.71
CA ASN A 61 -3.47 -7.82 -10.36
C ASN A 61 -3.28 -8.99 -11.35
N PRO A 62 -3.09 -8.73 -12.65
CA PRO A 62 -2.98 -9.78 -13.68
C PRO A 62 -1.68 -10.58 -13.61
N ASP A 63 -0.66 -10.08 -12.92
CA ASP A 63 0.63 -10.77 -12.75
C ASP A 63 0.58 -11.83 -11.63
N ILE A 64 -0.51 -11.89 -10.87
CA ILE A 64 -0.71 -12.84 -9.76
C ILE A 64 -1.61 -13.99 -10.21
N HIS A 65 -1.15 -15.23 -10.04
CA HIS A 65 -1.92 -16.44 -10.32
C HIS A 65 -2.88 -16.79 -9.17
N HIS A 66 -2.40 -16.80 -7.92
CA HIS A 66 -3.25 -17.08 -6.76
C HIS A 66 -2.84 -16.29 -5.50
N ILE A 67 -3.82 -15.96 -4.67
CA ILE A 67 -3.62 -15.29 -3.38
C ILE A 67 -4.07 -16.19 -2.23
N TYR A 68 -3.12 -16.56 -1.39
CA TYR A 68 -3.34 -17.25 -0.12
C TYR A 68 -3.42 -16.22 1.02
N GLY A 69 -4.48 -16.29 1.81
CA GLY A 69 -4.67 -15.40 2.95
C GLY A 69 -4.50 -16.10 4.29
N LEU A 70 -3.72 -15.48 5.17
CA LEU A 70 -3.59 -15.87 6.55
C LEU A 70 -4.58 -15.05 7.38
N ASP A 71 -5.65 -15.70 7.83
CA ASP A 71 -6.68 -15.05 8.63
C ASP A 71 -6.25 -14.97 10.10
N ARG A 72 -6.03 -13.74 10.57
CA ARG A 72 -5.62 -13.48 11.97
C ARG A 72 -6.74 -13.79 12.96
N ARG A 73 -8.00 -13.88 12.52
CA ARG A 73 -9.16 -14.25 13.34
C ARG A 73 -9.10 -15.70 13.80
N TRP A 74 -8.30 -16.57 13.17
CA TRP A 74 -8.09 -17.93 13.66
C TRP A 74 -7.63 -17.99 15.12
N LYS A 75 -6.85 -16.99 15.57
CA LYS A 75 -6.42 -16.87 16.97
C LYS A 75 -7.61 -16.71 17.92
N LYS A 76 -8.66 -16.00 17.50
CA LYS A 76 -9.87 -15.76 18.30
C LYS A 76 -10.77 -17.01 18.40
N GLN A 77 -10.58 -17.98 17.50
CA GLN A 77 -11.34 -19.24 17.45
C GLN A 77 -10.65 -20.38 18.23
N GLY A 78 -9.60 -20.08 18.99
CA GLY A 78 -8.89 -21.04 19.84
C GLY A 78 -7.67 -21.69 19.18
N LYS A 79 -6.71 -22.11 20.00
CA LYS A 79 -5.39 -22.62 19.56
C LYS A 79 -5.49 -23.85 18.65
N ARG A 80 -6.42 -24.78 18.93
CA ARG A 80 -6.61 -26.00 18.11
C ARG A 80 -7.07 -25.66 16.69
N HIS A 81 -8.05 -24.75 16.58
CA HIS A 81 -8.53 -24.29 15.28
C HIS A 81 -7.41 -23.56 14.52
N GLN A 82 -6.70 -22.66 15.20
CA GLN A 82 -5.56 -21.96 14.61
C GLN A 82 -4.49 -22.92 14.06
N LEU A 83 -4.09 -23.92 14.84
CA LEU A 83 -3.09 -24.90 14.41
C LEU A 83 -3.59 -25.73 13.21
N LYS A 84 -4.86 -26.16 13.23
CA LYS A 84 -5.48 -26.87 12.12
C LYS A 84 -5.44 -26.03 10.84
N MET A 85 -5.88 -24.78 10.89
CA MET A 85 -5.90 -23.89 9.72
C MET A 85 -4.51 -23.56 9.21
N GLN A 86 -3.54 -23.33 10.10
CA GLN A 86 -2.14 -23.12 9.72
C GLN A 86 -1.55 -24.35 9.06
N TRP A 87 -1.83 -25.55 9.58
CA TRP A 87 -1.36 -26.79 9.00
C TRP A 87 -1.98 -27.06 7.62
N GLN A 88 -3.29 -26.83 7.46
CA GLN A 88 -3.98 -26.91 6.17
C GLN A 88 -3.38 -25.93 5.14
N LEU A 89 -3.09 -24.70 5.55
CA LEU A 89 -2.40 -23.72 4.69
C LEU A 89 -1.03 -24.22 4.27
N ILE A 90 -0.22 -24.73 5.20
CA ILE A 90 1.12 -25.27 4.89
C ILE A 90 1.02 -26.45 3.92
N GLN A 91 0.07 -27.37 4.13
CA GLN A 91 -0.14 -28.50 3.22
C GLN A 91 -0.54 -28.02 1.82
N THR A 92 -1.44 -27.05 1.73
CA THR A 92 -1.89 -26.45 0.46
C THR A 92 -0.71 -25.84 -0.29
N LEU A 93 0.14 -25.06 0.42
CA LEU A 93 1.32 -24.44 -0.17
C LEU A 93 2.37 -25.48 -0.59
N ARG A 94 2.56 -26.54 0.19
CA ARG A 94 3.49 -27.63 -0.14
C ARG A 94 3.04 -28.42 -1.38
N GLN A 95 1.73 -28.59 -1.56
CA GLN A 95 1.17 -29.26 -2.74
C GLN A 95 1.40 -28.49 -4.05
N GLN A 96 1.59 -27.16 -3.98
CA GLN A 96 1.91 -26.35 -5.17
C GLN A 96 3.32 -26.61 -5.72
N ARG A 97 4.20 -27.26 -4.95
CA ARG A 97 5.58 -27.60 -5.36
C ARG A 97 6.35 -26.38 -5.91
N TYR A 98 6.36 -25.29 -5.14
CA TYR A 98 7.11 -24.08 -5.51
C TYR A 98 8.58 -24.37 -5.77
N ASP A 99 9.13 -23.78 -6.83
CA ASP A 99 10.57 -23.82 -7.13
C ASP A 99 11.31 -22.75 -6.32
N MET A 100 10.64 -21.61 -6.11
CA MET A 100 11.19 -20.41 -5.49
C MET A 100 10.21 -19.80 -4.48
N VAL A 101 10.74 -19.38 -3.33
CA VAL A 101 10.02 -18.56 -2.34
C VAL A 101 10.80 -17.27 -2.08
N LEU A 102 10.12 -16.13 -2.15
CA LEU A 102 10.65 -14.82 -1.75
C LEU A 102 9.92 -14.34 -0.50
N ASN A 103 10.60 -14.37 0.64
CA ASN A 103 10.07 -13.95 1.93
C ASN A 103 10.44 -12.49 2.24
N LEU A 104 9.52 -11.57 1.94
CA LEU A 104 9.66 -10.14 2.21
C LEU A 104 9.30 -9.78 3.66
N ALA A 105 8.74 -10.75 4.39
CA ALA A 105 8.27 -10.57 5.75
C ALA A 105 9.41 -10.81 6.75
N ASP A 106 9.36 -10.11 7.88
CA ASP A 106 10.34 -10.21 8.94
C ASP A 106 9.82 -11.02 10.13
N GLN A 107 8.70 -11.76 10.00
CA GLN A 107 8.11 -12.51 11.11
C GLN A 107 8.55 -13.98 11.10
N TRP A 108 8.77 -14.59 12.27
CA TRP A 108 9.13 -16.01 12.38
C TRP A 108 8.18 -16.97 11.63
N PRO A 109 6.84 -16.80 11.67
CA PRO A 109 5.95 -17.67 10.93
C PRO A 109 6.22 -17.69 9.42
N SER A 110 6.63 -16.57 8.81
CA SER A 110 6.91 -16.54 7.37
C SER A 110 8.15 -17.36 7.00
N ALA A 111 9.19 -17.33 7.83
CA ALA A 111 10.39 -18.14 7.64
C ALA A 111 10.10 -19.64 7.77
N ILE A 112 9.28 -20.03 8.76
CA ILE A 112 8.86 -21.42 8.94
C ILE A 112 8.01 -21.89 7.75
N ILE A 113 7.02 -21.10 7.32
CA ILE A 113 6.20 -21.42 6.14
C ILE A 113 7.09 -21.57 4.91
N SER A 114 8.01 -20.62 4.67
CA SER A 114 8.97 -20.66 3.57
C SER A 114 9.72 -22.00 3.53
N LYS A 115 10.27 -22.45 4.66
CA LYS A 115 10.95 -23.76 4.76
C LYS A 115 10.02 -24.94 4.47
N LEU A 116 8.81 -24.92 5.02
CA LEU A 116 7.86 -26.04 4.93
C LEU A 116 7.25 -26.20 3.53
N THR A 117 7.28 -25.16 2.68
CA THR A 117 6.94 -25.30 1.25
C THR A 117 7.80 -26.34 0.54
N GLY A 118 9.05 -26.54 0.99
CA GLY A 118 10.01 -27.45 0.36
C GLY A 118 10.69 -26.89 -0.89
N ALA A 119 10.48 -25.62 -1.24
CA ALA A 119 11.05 -25.02 -2.45
C ALA A 119 12.58 -25.08 -2.48
N ALA A 120 13.18 -25.36 -3.64
CA ALA A 120 14.63 -25.50 -3.77
C ALA A 120 15.36 -24.18 -3.51
N THR A 121 14.77 -23.05 -3.91
CA THR A 121 15.27 -21.69 -3.68
C THR A 121 14.36 -20.96 -2.71
N ARG A 122 14.91 -20.42 -1.61
CA ARG A 122 14.16 -19.66 -0.61
C ARG A 122 14.97 -18.44 -0.19
N ILE A 123 14.55 -17.25 -0.59
CA ILE A 123 15.28 -16.02 -0.32
C ILE A 123 14.53 -15.23 0.73
N GLY A 124 15.24 -14.81 1.78
CA GLY A 124 14.74 -13.88 2.79
C GLY A 124 15.65 -12.67 2.91
N PHE A 125 15.27 -11.70 3.74
CA PHE A 125 16.15 -10.57 4.07
C PHE A 125 17.05 -10.87 5.27
N ASP A 126 18.27 -10.32 5.27
CA ASP A 126 19.19 -10.28 6.42
C ASP A 126 18.86 -9.11 7.36
N PHE A 127 17.62 -9.05 7.87
CA PHE A 127 17.26 -8.03 8.85
C PHE A 127 18.14 -8.18 10.11
N PRO A 128 18.68 -7.09 10.69
CA PRO A 128 19.53 -7.16 11.90
C PRO A 128 18.90 -7.97 13.04
N LYS A 129 17.59 -7.79 13.28
CA LYS A 129 16.82 -8.52 14.30
C LYS A 129 16.55 -10.01 14.00
N ARG A 130 16.95 -10.50 12.81
CA ARG A 130 16.76 -11.88 12.33
C ARG A 130 18.06 -12.62 12.04
N ARG A 131 19.21 -12.07 12.47
CA ARG A 131 20.51 -12.75 12.42
C ARG A 131 20.58 -13.88 13.46
N HIS A 132 19.88 -14.97 13.16
CA HIS A 132 19.78 -16.16 14.00
C HIS A 132 19.90 -17.42 13.13
N PRO A 133 20.57 -18.50 13.61
CA PRO A 133 20.77 -19.73 12.82
C PRO A 133 19.49 -20.32 12.26
N VAL A 134 18.37 -20.26 12.99
CA VAL A 134 17.06 -20.75 12.52
C VAL A 134 16.55 -19.96 11.30
N TRP A 135 16.74 -18.64 11.27
CA TRP A 135 16.33 -17.82 10.12
C TRP A 135 17.16 -18.18 8.89
N ARG A 136 18.48 -18.35 9.06
CA ARG A 136 19.37 -18.83 8.00
C ARG A 136 19.04 -20.26 7.56
N TYR A 137 18.61 -21.14 8.46
CA TYR A 137 18.19 -22.50 8.11
C TYR A 137 16.90 -22.54 7.26
N CYS A 138 16.00 -21.57 7.48
CA CYS A 138 14.77 -21.43 6.73
C CYS A 138 14.99 -20.97 5.28
N HIS A 139 16.07 -20.24 4.99
CA HIS A 139 16.34 -19.62 3.68
C HIS A 139 17.60 -20.22 3.05
N THR A 140 17.65 -20.35 1.73
CA THR A 140 18.86 -20.78 1.00
C THR A 140 19.80 -19.61 0.69
N ALA A 141 19.27 -18.39 0.65
CA ALA A 141 20.06 -17.17 0.48
C ALA A 141 19.40 -16.01 1.26
N LEU A 142 20.21 -15.00 1.59
CA LEU A 142 19.74 -13.79 2.26
C LEU A 142 20.14 -12.55 1.48
N ALA A 143 19.17 -11.68 1.19
CA ALA A 143 19.40 -10.37 0.60
C ALA A 143 19.79 -9.35 1.68
N SER A 144 20.76 -8.48 1.38
CA SER A 144 21.21 -7.44 2.30
C SER A 144 20.12 -6.38 2.52
N THR A 145 20.03 -5.87 3.74
CA THR A 145 19.15 -4.75 4.11
C THR A 145 19.93 -3.49 4.51
N GLN A 146 21.25 -3.46 4.30
CA GLN A 146 22.12 -2.37 4.78
C GLN A 146 21.72 -0.99 4.25
N GLN A 147 21.21 -0.93 3.02
CA GLN A 147 20.82 0.32 2.36
C GLN A 147 19.32 0.61 2.48
N HIS A 148 18.54 -0.21 3.19
CA HIS A 148 17.08 -0.03 3.26
C HIS A 148 16.67 1.35 3.80
N ASN A 149 17.48 1.95 4.67
CA ASN A 149 17.23 3.30 5.20
C ASN A 149 17.33 4.44 4.17
N GLN A 150 17.89 4.17 2.99
CA GLN A 150 18.02 5.15 1.90
C GLN A 150 17.07 4.84 0.74
N LEU A 151 16.38 3.70 0.79
CA LEU A 151 15.56 3.19 -0.30
C LEU A 151 14.08 3.39 -0.03
N HIS A 152 13.33 3.64 -1.09
CA HIS A 152 11.88 3.54 -1.03
C HIS A 152 11.44 2.10 -0.75
N THR A 153 10.28 1.89 -0.12
CA THR A 153 9.81 0.54 0.24
C THR A 153 9.69 -0.39 -0.98
N VAL A 154 9.35 0.13 -2.16
CA VAL A 154 9.38 -0.62 -3.44
C VAL A 154 10.77 -1.14 -3.74
N GLN A 155 11.79 -0.29 -3.65
CA GLN A 155 13.19 -0.65 -3.88
C GLN A 155 13.70 -1.63 -2.82
N GLN A 156 13.29 -1.44 -1.57
CA GLN A 156 13.56 -2.41 -0.50
C GLN A 156 12.97 -3.79 -0.84
N ASN A 157 11.73 -3.85 -1.35
CA ASN A 157 11.11 -5.11 -1.76
C ASN A 157 11.83 -5.72 -2.97
N LEU A 158 12.18 -4.91 -3.98
CA LEU A 158 12.92 -5.35 -5.17
C LEU A 158 14.31 -5.88 -4.81
N SER A 159 14.96 -5.34 -3.78
CA SER A 159 16.31 -5.76 -3.37
C SER A 159 16.37 -7.22 -2.91
N ILE A 160 15.23 -7.90 -2.67
CA ILE A 160 15.18 -9.35 -2.44
C ILE A 160 15.74 -10.15 -3.63
N LEU A 161 15.71 -9.58 -4.84
CA LEU A 161 16.17 -10.21 -6.06
C LEU A 161 17.70 -10.19 -6.20
N ALA A 162 18.42 -9.44 -5.37
CA ALA A 162 19.87 -9.29 -5.48
C ALA A 162 20.65 -10.63 -5.49
N PRO A 163 20.31 -11.65 -4.67
CA PRO A 163 21.00 -12.94 -4.72
C PRO A 163 20.78 -13.74 -6.02
N LEU A 164 19.79 -13.36 -6.84
CA LEU A 164 19.51 -13.96 -8.14
C LEU A 164 20.27 -13.25 -9.28
N GLY A 165 20.94 -12.12 -9.01
CA GLY A 165 21.60 -11.31 -10.03
C GLY A 165 20.63 -10.64 -11.02
N LEU A 166 19.36 -10.51 -10.66
CA LEU A 166 18.35 -9.88 -11.51
C LEU A 166 18.44 -8.35 -11.45
N PRO A 167 18.19 -7.64 -12.57
CA PRO A 167 18.17 -6.19 -12.57
C PRO A 167 17.03 -5.68 -11.68
N LEU A 168 17.33 -4.67 -10.87
CA LEU A 168 16.35 -3.96 -10.07
C LEU A 168 15.73 -2.87 -10.95
N ASN A 169 14.67 -3.22 -11.67
CA ASN A 169 13.95 -2.27 -12.50
C ASN A 169 12.83 -1.62 -11.67
N ASP A 170 12.87 -0.30 -11.58
CA ASP A 170 11.87 0.51 -10.90
C ASP A 170 10.58 0.58 -11.74
N ALA A 171 9.80 -0.50 -11.75
CA ALA A 171 8.49 -0.55 -12.37
C ALA A 171 7.44 0.23 -11.54
N PRO A 172 6.40 0.79 -12.18
CA PRO A 172 5.31 1.43 -11.47
C PRO A 172 4.53 0.41 -10.62
N ALA A 173 4.00 0.86 -9.49
CA ALA A 173 3.06 0.08 -8.71
C ALA A 173 1.74 -0.05 -9.50
N ARG A 174 0.99 -1.13 -9.26
CA ARG A 174 -0.27 -1.42 -9.95
C ARG A 174 -1.35 -1.73 -8.95
N MET A 175 -2.52 -1.16 -9.18
CA MET A 175 -3.77 -1.57 -8.55
C MET A 175 -4.80 -1.86 -9.64
N GLY A 176 -5.74 -2.74 -9.36
CA GLY A 176 -6.85 -3.03 -10.26
C GLY A 176 -8.15 -3.17 -9.48
N TYR A 177 -9.24 -3.15 -10.23
CA TYR A 177 -10.61 -3.37 -9.78
C TYR A 177 -11.41 -3.96 -10.96
N SER A 178 -12.58 -4.51 -10.69
CA SER A 178 -13.45 -5.07 -11.74
C SER A 178 -14.44 -4.03 -12.28
N GLU A 179 -14.99 -4.26 -13.47
CA GLU A 179 -16.09 -3.43 -13.99
C GLU A 179 -17.30 -3.39 -13.05
N ALA A 180 -17.55 -4.46 -12.29
CA ALA A 180 -18.61 -4.50 -11.27
C ALA A 180 -18.30 -3.59 -10.07
N ASP A 181 -17.04 -3.50 -9.66
CA ASP A 181 -16.61 -2.55 -8.61
C ASP A 181 -16.84 -1.11 -9.07
N TRP A 182 -16.56 -0.80 -10.34
CA TRP A 182 -16.87 0.52 -10.92
C TRP A 182 -18.37 0.77 -11.03
N ALA A 183 -19.14 -0.16 -11.62
CA ALA A 183 -20.58 0.01 -11.77
C ALA A 183 -21.29 0.28 -10.43
N THR A 184 -20.89 -0.47 -9.38
CA THR A 184 -21.44 -0.30 -8.03
C THR A 184 -21.07 1.06 -7.43
N SER A 185 -19.82 1.48 -7.55
CA SER A 185 -19.36 2.74 -6.96
C SER A 185 -19.86 3.97 -7.74
N ARG A 186 -19.92 3.90 -9.07
CA ARG A 186 -20.51 4.94 -9.94
C ARG A 186 -21.98 5.19 -9.64
N ALA A 187 -22.73 4.16 -9.25
CA ALA A 187 -24.13 4.31 -8.85
C ALA A 187 -24.32 5.13 -7.56
N LEU A 188 -23.28 5.20 -6.71
CA LEU A 188 -23.29 6.04 -5.51
C LEU A 188 -22.93 7.51 -5.81
N LEU A 189 -22.35 7.79 -6.98
CA LEU A 189 -22.01 9.15 -7.39
C LEU A 189 -23.22 9.89 -7.97
N PRO A 190 -23.41 11.19 -7.62
CA PRO A 190 -24.34 12.08 -8.33
C PRO A 190 -24.05 12.10 -9.82
N GLU A 191 -25.09 12.15 -10.64
CA GLU A 191 -24.96 12.06 -12.10
C GLU A 191 -24.08 13.17 -12.66
N GLU A 192 -24.20 14.37 -12.11
CA GLU A 192 -23.42 15.56 -12.45
C GLU A 192 -21.93 15.46 -12.08
N PHE A 193 -21.53 14.48 -11.24
CA PHE A 193 -20.14 14.30 -10.81
C PHE A 193 -19.42 13.24 -11.64
N ARG A 194 -20.15 12.24 -12.17
CA ARG A 194 -19.58 10.98 -12.72
C ARG A 194 -18.46 11.15 -13.74
N GLU A 195 -18.43 12.24 -14.48
CA GLU A 195 -17.48 12.48 -15.57
C GLU A 195 -16.35 13.46 -15.19
N ASN A 196 -16.47 14.18 -14.06
CA ASN A 196 -15.51 15.24 -13.71
C ASN A 196 -15.55 15.57 -12.20
N TYR A 197 -14.72 14.88 -11.42
CA TYR A 197 -14.62 15.10 -9.98
C TYR A 197 -13.19 14.93 -9.45
N ILE A 198 -12.97 15.50 -8.26
CA ILE A 198 -11.77 15.35 -7.44
C ILE A 198 -12.13 14.45 -6.27
N VAL A 199 -11.28 13.48 -5.95
CA VAL A 199 -11.42 12.67 -4.73
C VAL A 199 -10.57 13.28 -3.63
N ILE A 200 -11.16 13.49 -2.46
CA ILE A 200 -10.43 13.91 -1.27
C ILE A 200 -10.56 12.86 -0.18
N GLN A 201 -9.43 12.35 0.31
CA GLN A 201 -9.37 11.51 1.50
C GLN A 201 -8.62 12.24 2.63
N PRO A 202 -9.34 12.92 3.55
CA PRO A 202 -8.71 13.73 4.59
C PRO A 202 -8.21 12.91 5.78
N THR A 203 -8.62 11.64 5.87
CA THR A 203 -8.42 10.81 7.06
C THR A 203 -7.27 9.82 6.94
N SER A 204 -6.68 9.52 8.09
CA SER A 204 -5.75 8.42 8.30
C SER A 204 -6.05 7.80 9.66
N ARG A 205 -5.71 6.51 9.81
CA ARG A 205 -5.76 5.81 11.11
C ARG A 205 -5.06 6.61 12.21
N TRP A 206 -3.95 7.25 11.85
CA TRP A 206 -3.17 8.07 12.75
C TRP A 206 -3.54 9.53 12.55
N PHE A 207 -4.40 10.06 13.42
CA PHE A 207 -4.99 11.38 13.26
C PHE A 207 -3.97 12.53 13.27
N PHE A 208 -2.77 12.32 13.83
CA PHE A 208 -1.68 13.30 13.72
C PHE A 208 -1.18 13.52 12.28
N LYS A 209 -1.47 12.58 11.38
CA LYS A 209 -1.23 12.70 9.94
C LYS A 209 -2.39 13.34 9.19
N CYS A 210 -3.48 13.71 9.87
CA CYS A 210 -4.59 14.41 9.24
C CYS A 210 -4.34 15.91 9.24
N TRP A 211 -4.89 16.61 8.25
CA TRP A 211 -4.98 18.07 8.25
C TRP A 211 -6.26 18.48 8.96
N ARG A 212 -6.26 19.62 9.67
CA ARG A 212 -7.48 20.06 10.36
C ARG A 212 -8.67 20.28 9.43
N GLU A 213 -9.85 20.09 10.02
CA GLU A 213 -11.13 20.09 9.35
C GLU A 213 -11.47 21.45 8.73
N ASP A 214 -11.09 22.56 9.38
CA ASP A 214 -11.25 23.92 8.86
C ASP A 214 -10.41 24.16 7.60
N ARG A 215 -9.17 23.69 7.58
CA ARG A 215 -8.27 23.79 6.41
C ARG A 215 -8.76 22.93 5.25
N MET A 216 -9.20 21.70 5.54
CA MET A 216 -9.84 20.82 4.55
C MET A 216 -11.10 21.46 3.97
N SER A 217 -11.95 22.05 4.82
CA SER A 217 -13.16 22.76 4.38
C SER A 217 -12.82 23.95 3.48
N ALA A 218 -11.80 24.73 3.84
CA ALA A 218 -11.32 25.85 3.03
C ALA A 218 -10.80 25.41 1.65
N LEU A 219 -10.07 24.30 1.58
CA LEU A 219 -9.63 23.70 0.31
C LEU A 219 -10.83 23.27 -0.55
N ILE A 220 -11.80 22.56 0.03
CA ILE A 220 -12.99 22.08 -0.69
C ILE A 220 -13.81 23.25 -1.22
N ASN A 221 -14.05 24.28 -0.39
CA ASN A 221 -14.77 25.48 -0.80
C ASN A 221 -14.06 26.20 -1.95
N ALA A 222 -12.73 26.32 -1.90
CA ALA A 222 -11.95 26.95 -2.97
C ALA A 222 -12.04 26.18 -4.29
N LEU A 223 -11.88 24.85 -4.26
CA LEU A 223 -12.01 24.01 -5.46
C LEU A 223 -13.45 24.03 -6.01
N SER A 224 -14.45 24.00 -5.14
CA SER A 224 -15.84 24.08 -5.56
C SER A 224 -16.21 25.44 -6.16
N ALA A 225 -15.64 26.54 -5.66
CA ALA A 225 -15.88 27.87 -6.21
C ALA A 225 -15.36 27.99 -7.66
N GLU A 226 -14.39 27.15 -8.04
CA GLU A 226 -13.88 27.03 -9.41
C GLU A 226 -14.66 26.03 -10.27
N GLY A 227 -15.76 25.50 -9.74
CA GLY A 227 -16.66 24.60 -10.46
C GLY A 227 -16.30 23.13 -10.37
N TYR A 228 -15.26 22.74 -9.62
CA TYR A 228 -14.92 21.34 -9.42
C TYR A 228 -15.93 20.66 -8.49
N ALA A 229 -16.37 19.46 -8.87
CA ALA A 229 -17.08 18.56 -7.97
C ALA A 229 -16.08 17.81 -7.08
N VAL A 230 -16.42 17.68 -5.79
CA VAL A 230 -15.57 17.00 -4.81
C VAL A 230 -16.31 15.79 -4.24
N VAL A 231 -15.64 14.64 -4.28
CA VAL A 231 -16.07 13.40 -3.64
C VAL A 231 -15.18 13.16 -2.41
N LEU A 232 -15.78 13.19 -1.23
CA LEU A 232 -15.09 13.00 0.04
C LEU A 232 -15.18 11.52 0.46
N THR A 233 -14.04 10.92 0.80
CA THR A 233 -13.96 9.49 1.16
C THR A 233 -13.28 9.29 2.52
N SER A 234 -13.58 8.18 3.19
CA SER A 234 -12.94 7.76 4.43
C SER A 234 -13.08 6.26 4.65
N GLY A 235 -12.33 5.71 5.61
CA GLY A 235 -12.62 4.39 6.15
C GLY A 235 -13.96 4.36 6.92
N PRO A 236 -14.42 3.15 7.32
CA PRO A 236 -15.69 2.99 8.03
C PRO A 236 -15.64 3.35 9.52
N ASP A 237 -14.47 3.72 10.05
CA ASP A 237 -14.25 4.06 11.45
C ASP A 237 -15.06 5.30 11.87
N ASP A 238 -15.67 5.24 13.05
CA ASP A 238 -16.57 6.30 13.53
C ASP A 238 -15.87 7.64 13.74
N ARG A 239 -14.59 7.63 14.13
CA ARG A 239 -13.80 8.85 14.30
C ARG A 239 -13.50 9.50 12.97
N GLU A 240 -13.21 8.69 11.94
CA GLU A 240 -13.01 9.19 10.57
C GLU A 240 -14.29 9.78 9.99
N LYS A 241 -15.44 9.11 10.18
CA LYS A 241 -16.75 9.62 9.76
C LYS A 241 -17.09 10.94 10.44
N LYS A 242 -16.85 11.06 11.76
CA LYS A 242 -17.09 12.31 12.50
C LYS A 242 -16.23 13.48 11.97
N MET A 243 -14.99 13.20 11.58
CA MET A 243 -14.12 14.19 10.94
C MET A 243 -14.72 14.64 9.60
N VAL A 244 -15.19 13.70 8.79
CA VAL A 244 -15.87 14.00 7.52
C VAL A 244 -17.13 14.84 7.74
N ASP A 245 -17.98 14.51 8.71
CA ASP A 245 -19.20 15.28 9.02
C ASP A 245 -18.86 16.74 9.39
N THR A 246 -17.76 16.93 10.14
CA THR A 246 -17.27 18.26 10.52
C THR A 246 -16.80 19.06 9.30
N ILE A 247 -16.10 18.41 8.36
CA ILE A 247 -15.67 19.04 7.10
C ILE A 247 -16.89 19.42 6.24
N ILE A 248 -17.88 18.53 6.12
CA ILE A 248 -19.11 18.80 5.35
C ILE A 248 -19.85 20.01 5.93
N ALA A 249 -19.95 20.11 7.26
CA ALA A 249 -20.58 21.26 7.92
C ALA A 249 -19.87 22.60 7.61
N GLY A 250 -18.56 22.57 7.32
CA GLY A 250 -17.78 23.72 6.87
C GLY A 250 -17.94 24.07 5.37
N CYS A 251 -18.72 23.29 4.61
CA CYS A 251 -18.85 23.42 3.16
C CYS A 251 -20.32 23.56 2.67
N PRO A 252 -21.16 24.44 3.26
CA PRO A 252 -22.61 24.43 3.04
C PRO A 252 -23.06 24.74 1.60
N GLN A 253 -22.20 25.38 0.79
CA GLN A 253 -22.49 25.75 -0.59
C GLN A 253 -21.62 24.98 -1.61
N ALA A 254 -20.76 24.07 -1.14
CA ALA A 254 -19.84 23.37 -2.01
C ALA A 254 -20.55 22.28 -2.82
N ARG A 255 -20.06 22.03 -4.04
CA ARG A 255 -20.36 20.85 -4.86
C ARG A 255 -19.65 19.63 -4.25
N LEU A 256 -20.16 19.16 -3.12
CA LEU A 256 -19.55 18.13 -2.29
C LEU A 256 -20.49 16.93 -2.14
N HIS A 257 -19.96 15.73 -2.32
CA HIS A 257 -20.65 14.47 -2.04
C HIS A 257 -19.78 13.56 -1.20
N SER A 258 -20.34 12.89 -0.19
CA SER A 258 -19.60 12.03 0.73
C SER A 258 -19.90 10.56 0.52
N LEU A 259 -18.85 9.77 0.33
CA LEU A 259 -18.86 8.31 0.30
C LEU A 259 -18.16 7.70 1.53
N ALA A 260 -18.06 8.47 2.63
CA ALA A 260 -17.39 8.09 3.86
C ALA A 260 -17.88 6.74 4.40
N GLY A 261 -16.98 5.75 4.46
CA GLY A 261 -17.29 4.41 4.96
C GLY A 261 -18.28 3.59 4.12
N GLN A 262 -18.61 4.03 2.91
CA GLN A 262 -19.56 3.35 2.02
C GLN A 262 -18.90 2.43 0.99
N LEU A 263 -17.57 2.53 0.84
CA LEU A 263 -16.81 1.85 -0.21
C LEU A 263 -15.97 0.71 0.34
N THR A 264 -15.95 -0.41 -0.38
CA THR A 264 -14.87 -1.39 -0.27
C THR A 264 -13.58 -0.82 -0.86
N LEU A 265 -12.45 -1.48 -0.61
CA LEU A 265 -11.16 -1.02 -1.13
C LEU A 265 -11.09 -1.04 -2.67
N ARG A 266 -11.70 -2.02 -3.33
CA ARG A 266 -11.76 -2.06 -4.80
C ARG A 266 -12.70 -1.02 -5.38
N GLN A 267 -13.81 -0.74 -4.71
CA GLN A 267 -14.72 0.35 -5.09
C GLN A 267 -14.06 1.72 -4.92
N LEU A 268 -13.32 1.93 -3.83
CA LEU A 268 -12.51 3.13 -3.65
C LEU A 268 -11.44 3.26 -4.74
N ALA A 269 -10.80 2.15 -5.15
CA ALA A 269 -9.87 2.16 -6.27
C ALA A 269 -10.54 2.63 -7.56
N ALA A 270 -11.73 2.11 -7.88
CA ALA A 270 -12.48 2.54 -9.05
C ALA A 270 -12.83 4.04 -9.00
N VAL A 271 -13.30 4.54 -7.84
CA VAL A 271 -13.61 5.97 -7.66
C VAL A 271 -12.35 6.84 -7.81
N ILE A 272 -11.19 6.39 -7.34
CA ILE A 272 -9.92 7.12 -7.50
C ILE A 272 -9.43 7.08 -8.95
N ASP A 273 -9.55 5.95 -9.64
CA ASP A 273 -9.06 5.79 -11.02
C ASP A 273 -9.80 6.70 -12.01
N HIS A 274 -11.11 6.88 -11.79
CA HIS A 274 -11.95 7.76 -12.60
C HIS A 274 -11.92 9.25 -12.16
N ALA A 275 -11.17 9.59 -11.11
CA ALA A 275 -11.02 10.97 -10.66
C ALA A 275 -10.02 11.76 -11.50
N ARG A 276 -10.22 13.07 -11.66
CA ARG A 276 -9.20 13.94 -12.30
C ARG A 276 -8.00 14.20 -11.42
N LEU A 277 -8.22 14.19 -10.11
CA LEU A 277 -7.21 14.43 -9.10
C LEU A 277 -7.61 13.70 -7.82
N PHE A 278 -6.63 13.11 -7.16
CA PHE A 278 -6.74 12.66 -5.78
C PHE A 278 -5.99 13.63 -4.85
N ILE A 279 -6.62 14.09 -3.78
CA ILE A 279 -5.96 14.83 -2.70
C ILE A 279 -6.08 14.04 -1.41
N GLY A 280 -4.98 13.80 -0.72
CA GLY A 280 -5.07 13.07 0.54
C GLY A 280 -3.80 13.11 1.36
N VAL A 281 -3.92 12.54 2.56
CA VAL A 281 -2.82 12.43 3.51
C VAL A 281 -2.08 11.11 3.34
N ASP A 282 -0.91 10.97 4.00
CA ASP A 282 -0.15 9.71 4.08
C ASP A 282 -0.99 8.56 4.67
N SER A 283 -1.63 7.82 3.76
CA SER A 283 -2.63 6.78 4.00
C SER A 283 -2.70 5.82 2.81
N VAL A 284 -3.43 4.71 2.96
CA VAL A 284 -3.60 3.69 1.90
C VAL A 284 -4.14 4.29 0.59
N PRO A 285 -5.21 5.12 0.57
CA PRO A 285 -5.73 5.74 -0.65
C PRO A 285 -4.71 6.53 -1.47
N MET A 286 -3.74 7.19 -0.82
CA MET A 286 -2.66 7.90 -1.54
C MET A 286 -1.80 6.92 -2.34
N HIS A 287 -1.47 5.76 -1.77
CA HIS A 287 -0.76 4.71 -2.51
C HIS A 287 -1.64 4.09 -3.61
N MET A 288 -2.95 4.01 -3.40
CA MET A 288 -3.91 3.55 -4.42
C MET A 288 -3.90 4.50 -5.62
N ALA A 289 -4.01 5.81 -5.40
CA ALA A 289 -3.93 6.83 -6.45
C ALA A 289 -2.62 6.72 -7.26
N ALA A 290 -1.49 6.58 -6.57
CA ALA A 290 -0.19 6.38 -7.23
C ALA A 290 -0.15 5.10 -8.09
N ALA A 291 -0.72 3.99 -7.60
CA ALA A 291 -0.72 2.70 -8.29
C ALA A 291 -1.75 2.61 -9.43
N LEU A 292 -2.78 3.46 -9.42
CA LEU A 292 -3.74 3.63 -10.51
C LEU A 292 -3.23 4.62 -11.57
N GLY A 293 -2.27 5.47 -11.20
CA GLY A 293 -1.74 6.52 -12.07
C GLY A 293 -2.62 7.77 -12.12
N THR A 294 -3.59 7.88 -11.21
CA THR A 294 -4.38 9.09 -10.98
C THR A 294 -3.44 10.23 -10.55
N PRO A 295 -3.54 11.42 -11.16
CA PRO A 295 -2.83 12.60 -10.68
C PRO A 295 -3.15 12.86 -9.20
N LEU A 296 -2.17 13.28 -8.40
CA LEU A 296 -2.39 13.47 -6.97
C LEU A 296 -1.69 14.69 -6.35
N VAL A 297 -2.24 15.15 -5.23
CA VAL A 297 -1.57 16.01 -4.25
C VAL A 297 -1.57 15.27 -2.92
N ALA A 298 -0.40 14.86 -2.45
CA ALA A 298 -0.23 14.16 -1.17
C ALA A 298 0.32 15.07 -0.09
N LEU A 299 -0.35 15.10 1.07
CA LEU A 299 0.10 15.85 2.24
C LEU A 299 0.87 14.92 3.19
N PHE A 300 2.13 15.25 3.45
CA PHE A 300 3.02 14.48 4.33
C PHE A 300 3.41 15.28 5.56
N GLY A 301 3.34 14.62 6.71
CA GLY A 301 3.78 15.17 7.98
C GLY A 301 5.08 14.52 8.43
N PRO A 302 5.20 14.16 9.72
CA PRO A 302 6.40 13.53 10.28
C PRO A 302 6.41 12.02 9.99
N SER A 303 6.31 11.66 8.72
CA SER A 303 6.47 10.29 8.24
C SER A 303 7.75 10.18 7.44
N LYS A 304 8.33 8.97 7.38
CA LYS A 304 9.58 8.73 6.64
C LYS A 304 9.35 8.87 5.13
N LEU A 305 9.49 10.10 4.63
CA LEU A 305 9.18 10.46 3.25
C LEU A 305 9.91 9.58 2.23
N THR A 306 11.17 9.28 2.48
CA THR A 306 11.99 8.36 1.66
C THR A 306 11.31 7.00 1.45
N PHE A 307 10.62 6.48 2.46
CA PHE A 307 10.06 5.12 2.43
C PHE A 307 8.66 5.05 1.83
N TRP A 308 7.88 6.12 2.00
CA TRP A 308 6.43 6.10 1.84
C TRP A 308 5.87 7.12 0.87
N ARG A 309 6.70 8.01 0.30
CA ARG A 309 6.22 8.92 -0.76
C ARG A 309 5.52 8.12 -1.87
N PRO A 310 4.46 8.67 -2.50
CA PRO A 310 3.72 7.97 -3.54
C PRO A 310 4.67 7.59 -4.70
N TRP A 311 4.79 6.29 -4.95
CA TRP A 311 5.81 5.74 -5.84
C TRP A 311 5.56 6.10 -7.29
N GLN A 312 6.49 6.85 -7.90
CA GLN A 312 6.41 7.30 -9.30
C GLN A 312 5.09 8.00 -9.66
N ALA A 313 4.45 8.63 -8.67
CA ALA A 313 3.17 9.27 -8.89
C ALA A 313 3.30 10.52 -9.78
N LYS A 314 2.21 10.80 -10.50
CA LYS A 314 2.02 12.06 -11.24
C LYS A 314 1.42 13.07 -10.28
N GLY A 315 2.10 14.19 -10.05
CA GLY A 315 1.59 15.28 -9.22
C GLY A 315 2.58 15.70 -8.15
N GLU A 316 2.06 16.14 -7.00
CA GLU A 316 2.86 16.83 -5.99
C GLU A 316 2.79 16.16 -4.62
N VAL A 317 3.91 16.23 -3.90
CA VAL A 317 4.01 15.86 -2.50
C VAL A 317 4.36 17.11 -1.73
N ILE A 318 3.47 17.53 -0.83
CA ILE A 318 3.68 18.70 0.02
C ILE A 318 4.06 18.18 1.41
N TRP A 319 5.28 18.48 1.84
CA TRP A 319 5.79 18.04 3.13
C TRP A 319 5.72 19.17 4.15
N ALA A 320 5.09 18.90 5.29
CA ALA A 320 4.96 19.87 6.39
C ALA A 320 6.33 20.37 6.91
N GLY A 321 7.39 19.56 6.72
CA GLY A 321 8.77 19.93 7.07
C GLY A 321 9.33 21.08 6.25
N ASP A 322 8.76 21.37 5.08
CA ASP A 322 9.13 22.53 4.26
C ASP A 322 8.60 23.86 4.85
N PHE A 323 7.65 23.79 5.78
CA PHE A 323 6.98 24.95 6.40
C PHE A 323 7.30 25.12 7.89
N GLY A 324 7.87 24.10 8.54
CA GLY A 324 8.21 24.17 9.95
C GLY A 324 8.86 22.90 10.49
N PRO A 325 9.35 22.94 11.74
CA PRO A 325 9.99 21.79 12.36
C PRO A 325 8.98 20.66 12.60
N LEU A 326 9.44 19.43 12.44
CA LEU A 326 8.69 18.21 12.68
C LEU A 326 9.45 17.30 13.65
N PRO A 327 8.76 16.53 14.52
CA PRO A 327 9.40 15.51 15.34
C PRO A 327 9.96 14.37 14.49
N ASP A 328 10.91 13.62 15.04
CA ASP A 328 11.37 12.38 14.41
C ASP A 328 10.18 11.40 14.29
N PRO A 329 9.94 10.77 13.12
CA PRO A 329 8.86 9.81 12.94
C PRO A 329 8.83 8.66 13.96
N ASP A 330 9.98 8.25 14.50
CA ASP A 330 10.08 7.15 15.47
C ASP A 330 9.75 7.60 16.92
N ASP A 331 9.72 8.91 17.19
CA ASP A 331 9.47 9.48 18.52
C ASP A 331 8.01 9.91 18.74
N ILE A 332 7.15 9.80 17.72
CA ILE A 332 5.77 10.28 17.79
C ILE A 332 4.90 9.39 18.68
N ASN A 333 4.25 10.02 19.67
CA ASN A 333 3.14 9.40 20.36
C ASN A 333 1.92 9.33 19.43
N THR A 334 1.55 8.12 19.02
CA THR A 334 0.47 7.91 18.07
C THR A 334 -0.93 8.28 18.58
N ASN A 335 -1.07 8.52 19.89
CA ASN A 335 -2.31 8.97 20.53
C ASN A 335 -2.39 10.50 20.66
N THR A 336 -1.40 11.24 20.16
CA THR A 336 -1.42 12.71 20.20
C THR A 336 -2.63 13.29 19.47
N GLU A 337 -3.12 14.41 19.97
CA GLU A 337 -4.16 15.21 19.31
C GLU A 337 -3.57 16.22 18.32
N GLU A 338 -2.27 16.45 18.39
CA GLU A 338 -1.54 17.36 17.50
C GLU A 338 -1.73 16.98 16.02
N ARG A 339 -1.80 17.98 15.16
CA ARG A 339 -2.03 17.84 13.71
C ARG A 339 -0.83 18.44 12.98
N TYR A 340 0.20 17.62 12.77
CA TYR A 340 1.47 18.11 12.21
C TYR A 340 1.34 18.63 10.77
N LEU A 341 0.30 18.20 10.03
CA LEU A 341 0.02 18.77 8.71
C LEU A 341 -0.43 20.23 8.76
N ASP A 342 -0.83 20.77 9.91
CA ASP A 342 -1.31 22.15 10.03
C ASP A 342 -0.22 23.20 9.73
N LEU A 343 1.05 22.78 9.70
CA LEU A 343 2.15 23.61 9.18
C LEU A 343 1.98 23.92 7.69
N ILE A 344 1.31 23.05 6.93
CA ILE A 344 1.05 23.26 5.50
C ILE A 344 -0.02 24.35 5.33
N PRO A 345 0.29 25.47 4.66
CA PRO A 345 -0.67 26.53 4.36
C PRO A 345 -1.73 26.09 3.35
N THR A 346 -2.95 26.60 3.48
CA THR A 346 -4.08 26.17 2.63
C THR A 346 -3.90 26.54 1.17
N ASP A 347 -3.39 27.75 0.94
CA ASP A 347 -3.02 28.32 -0.35
C ASP A 347 -1.95 27.49 -1.08
N ALA A 348 -1.00 26.88 -0.37
CA ALA A 348 -0.03 25.97 -0.98
C ALA A 348 -0.70 24.73 -1.59
N VAL A 349 -1.66 24.13 -0.87
CA VAL A 349 -2.41 22.96 -1.35
C VAL A 349 -3.33 23.33 -2.52
N ILE A 350 -4.01 24.48 -2.44
CA ILE A 350 -4.86 24.99 -3.53
C ILE A 350 -4.01 25.22 -4.79
N ALA A 351 -2.85 25.87 -4.66
CA ALA A 351 -1.95 26.14 -5.78
C ALA A 351 -1.46 24.84 -6.44
N ALA A 352 -1.06 23.85 -5.64
CA ALA A 352 -0.65 22.54 -6.13
C ALA A 352 -1.80 21.82 -6.86
N ALA A 353 -3.01 21.82 -6.29
CA ALA A 353 -4.17 21.21 -6.91
C ALA A 353 -4.48 21.83 -8.28
N LYS A 354 -4.46 23.16 -8.39
CA LYS A 354 -4.64 23.87 -9.66
C LYS A 354 -3.55 23.51 -10.68
N LYS A 355 -2.29 23.46 -10.24
CA LYS A 355 -1.17 23.13 -11.11
C LYS A 355 -1.25 21.71 -11.66
N VAL A 356 -1.75 20.76 -10.87
CA VAL A 356 -1.92 19.37 -11.33
C VAL A 356 -3.16 19.20 -12.22
N LEU A 357 -4.18 20.04 -12.05
CA LEU A 357 -5.42 20.03 -12.85
C LEU A 357 -5.29 20.75 -14.22
N ALA A 358 -4.35 21.69 -14.34
CA ALA A 358 -4.00 22.41 -15.56
C ALA A 358 -3.20 21.54 -16.52
#